data_AF-A0A9X1L5D2-F1
#
_entry.id   AF-A0A9X1L5D2-F1
#
_cell.length_a   1.000
_cell.length_b   1.000
_cell.length_c   1.000
_cell.angle_alpha   90.00
_cell.angle_beta   90.00
_cell.angle_gamma   90.00
#
_symmetry.space_group_name_H-M   'P 1'
#
loop_
_entity.id
_entity.type
_entity.pdbx_description
1 polymer ?
#
loop_
_entity_poly.entity_id
_entity_poly.type
_entity_poly.pdbx_seq_one_letter_code
_entity_poly.pdbx_strand_id
1 'polypeptide(L)'
;MIKFLLPVFAVILGIVLAFFTKSQKSWNNKLLLSFSGAFLLALTLFELLPEVYHHLNTKFTGLLIMGGILLQIVLELFSKGAEHGHVHVNKNDSTFPWLLFISLCIHSFLEGFPIHDHNTMVLGVLVHKIPIATMLTLFLIQSHFSKTQRILFLVFFGLMTPLGTLISNTANLNHDTVSAINAIVIGIFLHISTTILFESGDGHKFNLSKFVAIILGVTVAYFI
;
A
#
# COMPACT_ATOMS: atom_id res chain seq x y z
N MET A 1 18.50 -11.47 0.50
CA MET A 1 18.48 -10.68 1.76
C MET A 1 18.03 -9.23 1.55
N ILE A 2 18.61 -8.45 0.62
CA ILE A 2 18.26 -7.03 0.42
C ILE A 2 16.77 -6.79 0.13
N LYS A 3 16.12 -7.63 -0.69
CA LYS A 3 14.68 -7.51 -1.01
C LYS A 3 13.76 -7.50 0.22
N PHE A 4 14.12 -8.22 1.28
CA PHE A 4 13.33 -8.28 2.52
C PHE A 4 13.49 -7.05 3.39
N LEU A 5 14.61 -6.33 3.28
CA LEU A 5 14.91 -5.15 4.08
C LEU A 5 14.37 -3.87 3.45
N LEU A 6 14.21 -3.85 2.12
CA LEU A 6 13.73 -2.67 1.38
C LEU A 6 12.36 -2.16 1.86
N PRO A 7 11.34 -2.99 2.08
CA PRO A 7 10.06 -2.54 2.65
C PRO A 7 10.21 -1.95 4.06
N VAL A 8 11.10 -2.51 4.88
CA VAL A 8 11.38 -1.98 6.24
C VAL A 8 12.02 -0.60 6.14
N PHE A 9 12.98 -0.41 5.24
CA PHE A 9 13.57 0.90 4.99
C PHE A 9 12.56 1.91 4.47
N ALA A 10 11.61 1.50 3.62
CA ALA A 10 10.52 2.34 3.15
C ALA A 10 9.66 2.88 4.30
N VAL A 11 9.33 2.00 5.27
CA VAL A 11 8.59 2.37 6.47
C VAL A 11 9.38 3.33 7.36
N ILE A 12 10.67 3.06 7.58
CA ILE A 12 11.56 3.95 8.35
C ILE A 12 11.61 5.33 7.68
N LEU A 13 11.77 5.38 6.35
CA LEU A 13 11.81 6.62 5.60
C LEU A 13 10.48 7.39 5.70
N GLY A 14 9.34 6.71 5.62
CA GLY A 14 8.02 7.32 5.85
C GLY A 14 7.86 7.88 7.27
N ILE A 15 8.36 7.17 8.30
CA ILE A 15 8.36 7.66 9.69
C ILE A 15 9.19 8.93 9.82
N VAL A 16 10.41 8.94 9.25
CA VAL A 16 11.31 10.09 9.26
C VAL A 16 10.65 11.28 8.56
N LEU A 17 10.07 11.06 7.37
CA LEU A 17 9.33 12.09 6.64
C LEU A 17 8.18 12.67 7.46
N ALA A 18 7.39 11.83 8.15
CA ALA A 18 6.31 12.29 9.02
C ALA A 18 6.81 13.21 10.15
N PHE A 19 7.97 12.91 10.75
CA PHE A 19 8.55 13.76 11.80
C PHE A 19 9.05 15.12 11.30
N PHE A 20 9.57 15.19 10.06
CA PHE A 20 9.98 16.46 9.45
C PHE A 20 8.80 17.33 9.06
N THR A 21 7.67 16.71 8.73
CA THR A 21 6.55 17.37 8.07
C THR A 21 5.37 17.65 8.99
N LYS A 22 5.34 17.02 10.18
CA LYS A 22 4.33 17.31 11.22
C LYS A 22 4.22 18.80 11.58
N SER A 23 5.27 19.61 11.37
CA SER A 23 5.28 21.06 11.64
C SER A 23 4.96 21.93 10.43
N GLN A 24 4.88 21.34 9.23
CA GLN A 24 4.73 22.05 7.95
C GLN A 24 3.26 22.04 7.54
N LYS A 25 2.58 23.19 7.71
CA LYS A 25 1.16 23.36 7.36
C LYS A 25 0.88 23.25 5.85
N SER A 26 1.91 23.29 5.01
CA SER A 26 1.84 23.36 3.53
C SER A 26 2.29 22.08 2.80
N TRP A 27 2.68 21.01 3.51
CA TRP A 27 3.17 19.82 2.82
C TRP A 27 2.05 19.09 2.07
N ASN A 28 2.14 19.07 0.74
CA ASN A 28 1.16 18.45 -0.12
C ASN A 28 1.45 16.96 -0.33
N ASN A 29 1.13 16.12 0.66
CA ASN A 29 1.22 14.66 0.53
C ASN A 29 0.41 14.09 -0.63
N LYS A 30 -0.55 14.85 -1.18
CA LYS A 30 -1.37 14.41 -2.31
C LYS A 30 -0.55 14.15 -3.57
N LEU A 31 0.54 14.88 -3.80
CA LEU A 31 1.40 14.64 -4.97
C LEU A 31 2.22 13.36 -4.81
N LEU A 32 2.79 13.14 -3.62
CA LEU A 32 3.50 11.90 -3.31
C LEU A 32 2.57 10.69 -3.42
N LEU A 33 1.36 10.79 -2.87
CA LEU A 33 0.31 9.78 -3.00
C LEU A 33 -0.05 9.54 -4.48
N SER A 34 -0.29 10.59 -5.26
CA SER A 34 -0.69 10.47 -6.67
C SER A 34 0.39 9.83 -7.53
N PHE A 35 1.66 10.22 -7.36
CA PHE A 35 2.79 9.57 -8.03
C PHE A 35 2.88 8.10 -7.62
N SER A 36 2.82 7.83 -6.32
CA SER A 36 2.96 6.50 -5.74
C SER A 36 1.85 5.53 -6.19
N GLY A 37 0.59 5.99 -6.16
CA GLY A 37 -0.56 5.23 -6.66
C GLY A 37 -0.49 5.00 -8.17
N ALA A 38 -0.09 5.99 -8.96
CA ALA A 38 0.08 5.82 -10.41
C ALA A 38 1.20 4.82 -10.75
N PHE A 39 2.32 4.90 -10.03
CA PHE A 39 3.47 4.00 -10.19
C PHE A 39 3.10 2.55 -9.84
N LEU A 40 2.43 2.33 -8.70
CA LEU A 40 1.96 1.01 -8.31
C LEU A 40 0.91 0.45 -9.28
N LEU A 41 -0.04 1.28 -9.72
CA LEU A 41 -1.03 0.88 -10.73
C LEU A 41 -0.37 0.46 -12.04
N ALA A 42 0.61 1.24 -12.52
CA ALA A 42 1.31 0.95 -13.76
C ALA A 42 2.08 -0.38 -13.68
N LEU A 43 2.85 -0.62 -12.62
CA LEU A 43 3.52 -1.92 -12.43
C LEU A 43 2.53 -3.08 -12.31
N THR A 44 1.40 -2.86 -11.63
CA THR A 44 0.33 -3.86 -11.53
C THR A 44 -0.20 -4.22 -12.92
N LEU A 45 -0.39 -3.25 -13.80
CA LEU A 45 -0.91 -3.46 -15.16
C LEU A 45 0.12 -4.00 -16.15
N PHE A 46 1.38 -3.56 -16.05
CA PHE A 46 2.42 -3.92 -17.01
C PHE A 46 3.10 -5.27 -16.69
N GLU A 47 3.14 -5.65 -15.42
CA GLU A 47 3.88 -6.84 -14.99
C GLU A 47 3.00 -7.90 -14.36
N LEU A 48 2.35 -7.56 -13.25
CA LEU A 48 1.61 -8.55 -12.45
C LEU A 48 0.37 -9.08 -13.17
N LEU A 49 -0.41 -8.19 -13.79
CA LEU A 49 -1.67 -8.56 -14.43
C LEU A 49 -1.44 -9.54 -15.61
N PRO A 50 -0.55 -9.28 -16.58
CA PRO A 50 -0.26 -10.25 -17.63
C PRO A 50 0.21 -11.60 -17.09
N GLU A 51 1.09 -11.59 -16.08
CA GLU A 51 1.69 -12.79 -15.52
C GLU A 51 0.65 -13.77 -14.94
N VAL A 52 -0.31 -13.27 -14.15
CA VAL A 52 -1.34 -14.15 -13.55
C VAL A 52 -2.32 -14.73 -14.57
N TYR A 53 -2.48 -14.08 -15.73
CA TYR A 53 -3.31 -14.60 -16.82
C TYR A 53 -2.59 -15.65 -17.67
N HIS A 54 -1.27 -15.72 -17.63
CA HIS A 54 -0.50 -16.79 -18.27
C HIS A 54 -0.55 -18.11 -17.47
N HIS A 55 -0.72 -18.03 -16.15
CA HIS A 55 -0.60 -19.20 -15.26
C HIS A 55 -1.93 -19.80 -14.83
N LEU A 56 -3.02 -19.03 -14.88
CA LEU A 56 -4.33 -19.44 -14.37
C LEU A 56 -5.42 -19.36 -15.44
N ASN A 57 -6.51 -20.08 -15.22
CA ASN A 57 -7.69 -19.96 -16.06
C ASN A 57 -8.24 -18.53 -16.02
N THR A 58 -8.44 -17.92 -17.18
CA THR A 58 -8.83 -16.50 -17.33
C THR A 58 -10.04 -16.08 -16.48
N LYS A 59 -11.10 -16.89 -16.43
CA LYS A 59 -12.30 -16.57 -15.66
C LYS A 59 -12.05 -16.68 -14.15
N PHE A 60 -11.26 -17.67 -13.74
CA PHE A 60 -10.87 -17.84 -12.35
C PHE A 60 -9.94 -16.71 -11.88
N THR A 61 -8.97 -16.31 -12.70
CA THR A 61 -8.10 -15.15 -12.44
C THR A 61 -8.92 -13.88 -12.23
N GLY A 62 -9.87 -13.60 -13.13
CA GLY A 62 -10.75 -12.44 -12.99
C GLY A 62 -11.60 -12.47 -11.71
N LEU A 63 -12.06 -13.66 -11.29
CA LEU A 63 -12.78 -13.84 -10.04
C LEU A 63 -11.90 -13.53 -8.82
N LEU A 64 -10.64 -13.98 -8.81
CA LEU A 64 -9.71 -13.71 -7.73
C LEU A 64 -9.33 -12.23 -7.64
N ILE A 65 -9.13 -11.56 -8.78
CA ILE A 65 -8.92 -10.10 -8.84
C ILE A 65 -10.12 -9.36 -8.24
N MET A 66 -11.35 -9.74 -8.63
CA MET A 66 -12.56 -9.17 -8.03
C MET A 66 -12.62 -9.45 -6.52
N GLY A 67 -12.26 -10.66 -6.09
CA GLY A 67 -12.14 -11.02 -4.68
C GLY A 67 -11.15 -10.13 -3.93
N GLY A 68 -10.01 -9.79 -4.54
CA GLY A 68 -9.03 -8.85 -3.99
C GLY A 68 -9.58 -7.43 -3.82
N ILE A 69 -10.33 -6.92 -4.80
CA ILE A 69 -11.01 -5.61 -4.69
C ILE A 69 -12.00 -5.63 -3.53
N LEU A 70 -12.86 -6.64 -3.45
CA LEU A 70 -13.85 -6.77 -2.39
C LEU A 70 -13.20 -6.92 -1.00
N LEU A 71 -12.13 -7.71 -0.92
CA LEU A 71 -11.34 -7.84 0.30
C LEU A 71 -10.78 -6.49 0.72
N GLN A 72 -10.20 -5.72 -0.20
CA GLN A 72 -9.64 -4.42 0.12
C GLN A 72 -10.71 -3.41 0.57
N ILE A 73 -11.91 -3.42 -0.03
CA ILE A 73 -13.04 -2.60 0.44
C ILE A 73 -13.38 -2.93 1.90
N VAL A 74 -13.41 -4.21 2.26
CA VAL A 74 -13.64 -4.64 3.66
C VAL A 74 -12.52 -4.17 4.58
N LEU A 75 -11.26 -4.30 4.16
CA LEU A 75 -10.13 -3.81 4.93
C LEU A 75 -10.18 -2.28 5.10
N GLU A 76 -10.57 -1.53 4.07
CA GLU A 76 -10.71 -0.08 4.09
C GLU A 76 -11.80 0.40 5.07
N LEU A 77 -12.94 -0.30 5.12
CA LEU A 77 -14.01 -0.05 6.10
C LEU A 77 -13.47 -0.11 7.55
N PHE A 78 -12.56 -1.05 7.83
CA PHE A 78 -11.93 -1.20 9.14
C PHE A 78 -10.77 -0.23 9.37
N SER A 79 -10.07 0.19 8.31
CA SER A 79 -8.95 1.15 8.40
C SER A 79 -9.39 2.61 8.44
N LYS A 80 -10.67 2.89 8.16
CA LYS A 80 -11.23 4.25 8.01
C LYS A 80 -10.46 5.09 6.99
N GLY A 81 -9.94 4.45 5.93
CA GLY A 81 -9.19 5.13 4.87
C GLY A 81 -7.81 5.66 5.29
N ALA A 82 -7.19 5.08 6.33
CA ALA A 82 -5.85 5.49 6.80
C ALA A 82 -4.75 5.36 5.73
N GLU A 83 -4.92 4.41 4.83
CA GLU A 83 -4.07 4.16 3.66
C GLU A 83 -4.13 5.28 2.60
N HIS A 84 -5.23 6.03 2.55
CA HIS A 84 -5.46 7.11 1.59
C HIS A 84 -5.47 8.51 2.21
N GLY A 85 -5.27 8.61 3.54
CA GLY A 85 -5.07 9.87 4.27
C GLY A 85 -6.34 10.50 4.87
N HIS A 86 -7.46 9.77 4.95
CA HIS A 86 -8.77 10.29 5.39
C HIS A 86 -9.15 9.92 6.83
N VAL A 87 -8.22 9.99 7.79
CA VAL A 87 -8.54 9.63 9.18
C VAL A 87 -9.09 10.81 9.97
N HIS A 88 -10.38 10.78 10.29
CA HIS A 88 -10.98 11.72 11.25
C HIS A 88 -10.67 11.29 12.69
N VAL A 89 -9.88 12.08 13.40
CA VAL A 89 -9.57 11.86 14.82
C VAL A 89 -10.73 12.39 15.68
N ASN A 90 -11.54 11.49 16.25
CA ASN A 90 -12.41 11.85 17.36
C ASN A 90 -11.56 12.03 18.62
N LYS A 91 -11.54 13.26 19.17
CA LYS A 91 -10.69 13.65 20.32
C LYS A 91 -10.91 12.88 21.62
N ASN A 92 -11.98 12.07 21.71
CA ASN A 92 -12.38 11.40 22.95
C ASN A 92 -12.11 9.89 22.99
N ASP A 93 -11.63 9.28 21.89
CA ASP A 93 -11.32 7.84 21.88
C ASP A 93 -9.87 7.59 22.36
N SER A 94 -9.73 7.02 23.53
CA SER A 94 -8.46 6.57 24.12
C SER A 94 -8.16 5.10 23.85
N THR A 95 -9.07 4.38 23.19
CA THR A 95 -8.96 2.96 22.88
C THR A 95 -8.11 2.73 21.64
N PHE A 96 -7.24 1.72 21.70
CA PHE A 96 -6.37 1.37 20.58
C PHE A 96 -7.21 0.84 19.39
N PRO A 97 -6.97 1.31 18.15
CA PRO A 97 -7.83 1.02 17.01
C PRO A 97 -7.44 -0.33 16.40
N TRP A 98 -7.80 -1.41 17.08
CA TRP A 98 -7.45 -2.78 16.70
C TRP A 98 -7.91 -3.15 15.28
N LEU A 99 -9.10 -2.71 14.87
CA LEU A 99 -9.62 -2.95 13.53
C LEU A 99 -8.72 -2.32 12.45
N LEU A 100 -8.28 -1.08 12.67
CA LEU A 100 -7.35 -0.40 11.78
C LEU A 100 -6.00 -1.12 11.75
N PHE A 101 -5.48 -1.52 12.91
CA PHE A 101 -4.21 -2.24 13.01
C PHE A 101 -4.25 -3.59 12.26
N ILE A 102 -5.26 -4.41 12.52
CA ILE A 102 -5.38 -5.74 11.91
C ILE A 102 -5.58 -5.60 10.40
N SER A 103 -6.42 -4.66 9.97
CA SER A 103 -6.66 -4.40 8.55
C SER A 103 -5.37 -4.04 7.81
N LEU A 104 -4.62 -3.05 8.32
CA LEU A 104 -3.35 -2.64 7.72
C LEU A 104 -2.31 -3.75 7.75
N CYS A 105 -2.31 -4.61 8.77
CA CYS A 105 -1.41 -5.76 8.82
C CYS A 105 -1.76 -6.81 7.77
N ILE A 106 -3.03 -7.14 7.56
CA ILE A 106 -3.46 -8.08 6.51
C ILE A 106 -3.11 -7.53 5.13
N HIS A 107 -3.45 -6.27 4.88
CA HIS A 107 -3.10 -5.59 3.63
C HIS A 107 -1.58 -5.62 3.38
N SER A 108 -0.79 -5.18 4.38
CA SER A 108 0.68 -5.11 4.33
C SER A 108 1.34 -6.49 4.21
N PHE A 109 0.70 -7.54 4.71
CA PHE A 109 1.15 -8.92 4.56
C PHE A 109 0.95 -9.41 3.12
N LEU A 110 -0.24 -9.19 2.55
CA LEU A 110 -0.60 -9.66 1.21
C LEU A 110 0.24 -8.98 0.11
N GLU A 111 0.51 -7.68 0.22
CA GLU A 111 1.39 -6.98 -0.73
C GLU A 111 2.83 -7.54 -0.78
N GLY A 112 3.23 -8.32 0.23
CA GLY A 112 4.56 -8.93 0.30
C GLY A 112 4.74 -10.12 -0.64
N PHE A 113 3.66 -10.74 -1.13
CA PHE A 113 3.73 -11.95 -1.96
C PHE A 113 4.38 -11.71 -3.33
N PRO A 114 3.98 -10.70 -4.12
CA PRO A 114 4.55 -10.44 -5.45
C PRO A 114 6.08 -10.22 -5.50
N ILE A 115 6.68 -9.78 -4.38
CA ILE A 115 8.10 -9.39 -4.25
C ILE A 115 9.05 -10.56 -4.53
N HIS A 116 8.62 -11.81 -4.31
CA HIS A 116 9.47 -12.99 -4.52
C HIS A 116 9.88 -13.12 -5.98
N ASP A 117 8.88 -13.14 -6.87
CA ASP A 117 9.02 -13.45 -8.29
C ASP A 117 9.30 -12.20 -9.14
N HIS A 118 8.95 -11.00 -8.65
CA HIS A 118 9.04 -9.76 -9.43
C HIS A 118 9.97 -8.73 -8.76
N ASN A 119 11.16 -8.53 -9.34
CA ASN A 119 12.17 -7.58 -8.83
C ASN A 119 11.67 -6.12 -8.83
N THR A 120 10.97 -5.76 -9.88
CA THR A 120 10.37 -4.46 -10.16
C THR A 120 9.19 -4.17 -9.23
N MET A 121 8.40 -5.18 -8.87
CA MET A 121 7.37 -5.04 -7.83
C MET A 121 7.93 -4.67 -6.45
N VAL A 122 9.19 -5.00 -6.15
CA VAL A 122 9.85 -4.52 -4.92
C VAL A 122 9.94 -2.99 -4.91
N LEU A 123 10.23 -2.38 -6.06
CA LEU A 123 10.24 -0.92 -6.21
C LEU A 123 8.83 -0.35 -6.10
N GLY A 124 7.84 -1.00 -6.73
CA GLY A 124 6.42 -0.65 -6.61
C GLY A 124 5.95 -0.56 -5.16
N VAL A 125 6.16 -1.64 -4.41
CA VAL A 125 5.77 -1.72 -3.00
C VAL A 125 6.58 -0.75 -2.14
N LEU A 126 7.86 -0.54 -2.41
CA LEU A 126 8.69 0.45 -1.69
C LEU A 126 8.14 1.86 -1.86
N VAL A 127 7.88 2.28 -3.10
CA VAL A 127 7.35 3.61 -3.43
C VAL A 127 5.94 3.80 -2.84
N HIS A 128 5.16 2.73 -2.78
CA HIS A 128 3.84 2.70 -2.13
C HIS A 128 3.89 2.84 -0.61
N LYS A 129 4.83 2.14 0.04
CA LYS A 129 4.91 2.08 1.50
C LYS A 129 5.33 3.39 2.15
N ILE A 130 6.09 4.23 1.46
CA ILE A 130 6.56 5.53 1.98
C ILE A 130 5.38 6.45 2.37
N PRO A 131 4.45 6.81 1.45
CA PRO A 131 3.33 7.67 1.79
C PRO A 131 2.38 7.05 2.83
N ILE A 132 2.11 5.73 2.77
CA ILE A 132 1.27 5.06 3.79
C ILE A 132 1.91 5.14 5.17
N ALA A 133 3.20 4.79 5.29
CA ALA A 133 3.90 4.85 6.58
C ALA A 133 3.96 6.30 7.11
N THR A 134 4.09 7.28 6.21
CA THR A 134 4.03 8.70 6.55
C THR A 134 2.67 9.07 7.15
N MET A 135 1.58 8.75 6.45
CA MET A 135 0.21 9.06 6.90
C MET A 135 -0.15 8.36 8.20
N LEU A 136 0.18 7.07 8.30
CA LEU A 136 -0.03 6.28 9.50
C LEU A 136 0.73 6.87 10.69
N THR A 137 1.99 7.29 10.49
CA THR A 137 2.79 7.90 11.55
C THR A 137 2.20 9.24 11.99
N LEU A 138 1.77 10.09 11.05
CA LEU A 138 1.09 11.35 11.37
C LEU A 138 -0.21 11.11 12.16
N PHE A 139 -1.03 10.16 11.73
CA PHE A 139 -2.24 9.75 12.44
C PHE A 139 -1.95 9.28 13.87
N LEU A 140 -0.95 8.40 14.04
CA LEU A 140 -0.55 7.89 15.36
C LEU A 140 0.00 9.00 16.25
N ILE A 141 0.75 9.97 15.71
CA ILE A 141 1.28 11.12 16.47
C ILE A 141 0.16 12.05 16.93
N GLN A 142 -0.86 12.26 16.10
CA GLN A 142 -2.02 13.12 16.41
C GLN A 142 -3.04 12.43 17.34
N SER A 143 -2.96 11.12 17.49
CA SER A 143 -3.81 10.32 18.38
C SER A 143 -3.30 10.29 19.82
N HIS A 144 -4.17 10.01 20.79
CA HIS A 144 -3.85 9.97 22.23
C HIS A 144 -3.08 8.71 22.69
N PHE A 145 -2.43 7.97 21.78
CA PHE A 145 -1.73 6.73 22.11
C PHE A 145 -0.38 6.97 22.79
N SER A 146 -0.01 6.05 23.70
CA SER A 146 1.30 6.05 24.33
C SER A 146 2.43 5.93 23.30
N LYS A 147 3.63 6.43 23.62
CA LYS A 147 4.81 6.27 22.73
C LYS A 147 5.07 4.80 22.40
N THR A 148 4.94 3.92 23.39
CA THR A 148 5.15 2.48 23.24
C THR A 148 4.17 1.85 22.27
N GLN A 149 2.86 2.14 22.38
CA GLN A 149 1.85 1.62 21.45
C GLN A 149 2.13 2.04 20.01
N ARG A 150 2.54 3.30 19.78
CA ARG A 150 2.85 3.81 18.45
C ARG A 150 4.05 3.10 17.83
N ILE A 151 5.11 2.91 18.61
CA ILE A 151 6.32 2.21 18.15
C ILE A 151 5.98 0.75 17.84
N LEU A 152 5.27 0.06 18.74
CA LEU A 152 4.86 -1.33 18.51
C LEU A 152 4.02 -1.45 17.24
N PHE A 153 3.03 -0.57 17.03
CA PHE A 153 2.22 -0.55 15.82
C PHE A 153 3.11 -0.47 14.57
N LEU A 154 4.01 0.52 14.51
CA LEU A 154 4.85 0.77 13.34
C LEU A 154 5.84 -0.38 13.08
N VAL A 155 6.40 -0.98 14.14
CA VAL A 155 7.29 -2.14 14.03
C VAL A 155 6.53 -3.34 13.47
N PHE A 156 5.37 -3.69 14.05
CA PHE A 156 4.58 -4.81 13.54
C PHE A 156 4.13 -4.58 12.09
N PHE A 157 3.62 -3.39 11.78
CA PHE A 157 3.22 -3.01 10.42
C PHE A 157 4.36 -3.16 9.41
N GLY A 158 5.57 -2.67 9.74
CA GLY A 158 6.73 -2.75 8.88
C GLY A 158 7.31 -4.16 8.70
N LEU A 159 6.98 -5.09 9.60
CA LEU A 159 7.37 -6.51 9.49
C LEU A 159 6.40 -7.34 8.65
N MET A 160 5.19 -6.87 8.37
CA MET A 160 4.19 -7.66 7.63
C MET A 160 4.59 -7.90 6.17
N THR A 161 5.11 -6.90 5.45
CA THR A 161 5.55 -7.08 4.06
C THR A 161 6.71 -8.08 3.93
N PRO A 162 7.81 -7.96 4.72
CA PRO A 162 8.87 -8.97 4.71
C PRO A 162 8.37 -10.36 5.09
N LEU A 163 7.41 -10.47 6.01
CA LEU A 163 6.81 -11.73 6.43
C LEU A 163 5.99 -12.36 5.29
N GLY A 164 5.21 -11.56 4.55
CA GLY A 164 4.53 -11.98 3.32
C GLY A 164 5.49 -12.51 2.27
N THR A 165 6.56 -11.77 1.98
CA THR A 165 7.60 -12.21 1.05
C THR A 165 8.29 -13.49 1.51
N LEU A 166 8.55 -13.64 2.82
CA LEU A 166 9.21 -14.82 3.37
C LEU A 166 8.32 -16.06 3.25
N ILE A 167 7.03 -15.94 3.56
CA ILE A 167 6.08 -17.04 3.39
C ILE A 167 5.97 -17.41 1.90
N SER A 168 5.83 -16.43 1.00
CA SER A 168 5.75 -16.69 -0.43
C SER A 168 6.97 -17.45 -0.97
N ASN A 169 8.17 -17.17 -0.44
CA ASN A 169 9.42 -17.79 -0.87
C ASN A 169 9.65 -19.19 -0.23
N THR A 170 9.32 -19.34 1.05
CA THR A 170 9.72 -20.53 1.83
C THR A 170 8.65 -21.60 1.97
N ALA A 171 7.37 -21.28 1.78
CA ALA A 171 6.28 -22.17 2.15
C ALA A 171 6.03 -23.33 1.16
N ASN A 172 6.95 -23.63 0.23
CA ASN A 172 6.80 -24.65 -0.82
C ASN A 172 5.41 -24.60 -1.50
N LEU A 173 4.89 -23.38 -1.69
CA LEU A 173 3.61 -23.18 -2.35
C LEU A 173 3.77 -23.55 -3.82
N ASN A 174 2.80 -24.26 -4.37
CA ASN A 174 2.78 -24.51 -5.80
C ASN A 174 2.57 -23.19 -6.57
N HIS A 175 3.05 -23.15 -7.82
CA HIS A 175 3.00 -21.97 -8.67
C HIS A 175 1.58 -21.41 -8.83
N ASP A 176 0.58 -22.29 -8.92
CA ASP A 176 -0.82 -21.91 -9.05
C ASP A 176 -1.35 -21.18 -7.80
N THR A 177 -0.95 -21.61 -6.59
CA THR A 177 -1.36 -20.92 -5.35
C THR A 177 -0.70 -19.55 -5.25
N VAL A 178 0.58 -19.44 -5.60
CA VAL A 178 1.28 -18.13 -5.62
C VAL A 178 0.60 -17.19 -6.62
N SER A 179 0.31 -17.69 -7.83
CA SER A 179 -0.40 -16.93 -8.86
C SER A 179 -1.81 -16.53 -8.40
N ALA A 180 -2.51 -17.39 -7.66
CA ALA A 180 -3.84 -17.11 -7.14
C ALA A 180 -3.80 -16.02 -6.06
N ILE A 181 -2.80 -16.05 -5.17
CA ILE A 181 -2.60 -14.98 -4.18
C ILE A 181 -2.22 -13.69 -4.88
N ASN A 182 -1.33 -13.72 -5.88
CA ASN A 182 -0.97 -12.55 -6.68
C ASN A 182 -2.18 -11.97 -7.41
N ALA A 183 -3.13 -12.79 -7.89
CA ALA A 183 -4.39 -12.30 -8.47
C ALA A 183 -5.24 -11.53 -7.44
N ILE A 184 -5.31 -12.00 -6.19
CA ILE A 184 -5.97 -11.26 -5.10
C ILE A 184 -5.21 -9.94 -4.82
N VAL A 185 -3.88 -9.98 -4.78
CA VAL A 185 -3.04 -8.79 -4.54
C VAL A 185 -3.19 -7.75 -5.66
N ILE A 186 -3.33 -8.18 -6.92
CA ILE A 186 -3.67 -7.28 -8.03
C ILE A 186 -4.98 -6.56 -7.75
N GLY A 187 -6.02 -7.25 -7.29
CA GLY A 187 -7.28 -6.62 -6.91
C GLY A 187 -7.11 -5.57 -5.81
N ILE A 188 -6.30 -5.88 -4.80
CA ILE A 188 -5.95 -4.94 -3.72
C ILE A 188 -5.24 -3.69 -4.29
N PHE A 189 -4.23 -3.86 -5.13
CA PHE A 189 -3.48 -2.76 -5.73
C PHE A 189 -4.33 -1.92 -6.67
N LEU A 190 -5.22 -2.53 -7.45
CA LEU A 190 -6.16 -1.81 -8.32
C LEU A 190 -7.09 -0.92 -7.49
N HIS A 191 -7.70 -1.46 -6.43
CA HIS A 191 -8.58 -0.69 -5.55
C HIS A 191 -7.84 0.49 -4.93
N ILE A 192 -6.75 0.25 -4.21
CA ILE A 192 -5.98 1.30 -3.52
C ILE A 192 -5.49 2.37 -4.49
N SER A 193 -4.89 1.95 -5.61
CA SER A 193 -4.32 2.92 -6.54
C SER A 193 -5.40 3.78 -7.17
N THR A 194 -6.56 3.20 -7.51
CA THR A 194 -7.68 3.98 -8.08
C THR A 194 -8.32 4.89 -7.04
N THR A 195 -8.48 4.46 -5.79
CA THR A 195 -8.94 5.31 -4.69
C THR A 195 -8.00 6.52 -4.49
N ILE A 196 -6.68 6.31 -4.47
CA ILE A 196 -5.70 7.40 -4.39
C ILE A 196 -5.80 8.35 -5.59
N LEU A 197 -5.95 7.81 -6.80
CA LEU A 197 -5.96 8.60 -8.02
C LEU A 197 -7.25 9.40 -8.19
N PHE A 198 -8.40 8.85 -7.83
CA PHE A 198 -9.70 9.45 -8.12
C PHE A 198 -10.36 10.11 -6.92
N GLU A 199 -10.22 9.57 -5.70
CA GLU A 199 -10.91 10.08 -4.51
C GLU A 199 -10.14 11.18 -3.79
N SER A 200 -8.79 11.19 -3.87
CA SER A 200 -7.96 12.24 -3.23
C SER A 200 -8.00 13.62 -3.94
N GLY A 201 -8.97 13.87 -4.82
CA GLY A 201 -9.14 15.11 -5.58
C GLY A 201 -9.96 16.17 -4.84
N ASP A 202 -9.59 17.45 -4.98
CA ASP A 202 -10.37 18.59 -4.44
C ASP A 202 -11.60 18.88 -5.33
N GLY A 203 -12.53 17.94 -5.43
CA GLY A 203 -13.74 18.03 -6.26
C GLY A 203 -13.45 18.03 -7.77
N HIS A 204 -14.27 18.73 -8.55
CA HIS A 204 -14.20 18.74 -10.03
C HIS A 204 -13.12 19.66 -10.64
N LYS A 205 -12.29 20.33 -9.83
CA LYS A 205 -11.24 21.22 -10.37
C LYS A 205 -10.01 20.43 -10.78
N PHE A 206 -9.62 20.55 -12.05
CA PHE A 206 -8.43 19.90 -12.58
C PHE A 206 -7.17 20.41 -11.86
N ASN A 207 -6.31 19.47 -11.41
CA ASN A 207 -5.04 19.77 -10.76
C ASN A 207 -3.88 19.30 -11.66
N LEU A 208 -3.23 20.24 -12.34
CA LEU A 208 -2.14 19.95 -13.27
C LEU A 208 -0.95 19.26 -12.58
N SER A 209 -0.57 19.69 -11.38
CA SER A 209 0.54 19.08 -10.64
C SER A 209 0.27 17.61 -10.31
N LYS A 210 -0.98 17.28 -9.94
CA LYS A 210 -1.41 15.89 -9.75
C LYS A 210 -1.33 15.10 -11.04
N PHE A 211 -1.84 15.64 -12.14
CA PHE A 211 -1.79 14.99 -13.44
C PHE A 211 -0.36 14.71 -13.92
N VAL A 212 0.56 15.68 -13.76
CA VAL A 212 1.98 15.49 -14.05
C VAL A 212 2.60 14.40 -13.16
N ALA A 213 2.30 14.38 -11.87
CA ALA A 213 2.76 13.33 -10.97
C ALA A 213 2.29 11.93 -11.40
N ILE A 214 1.06 11.82 -11.90
CA ILE A 214 0.50 10.57 -12.45
C ILE A 214 1.28 10.14 -13.71
N ILE A 215 1.46 11.04 -14.68
CA ILE A 215 2.22 10.76 -15.90
C ILE A 215 3.65 10.31 -15.56
N LEU A 216 4.31 11.00 -14.63
CA LEU A 216 5.65 10.62 -14.18
C LEU A 216 5.65 9.23 -13.54
N GLY A 217 4.69 8.92 -12.69
CA GLY A 217 4.57 7.58 -12.09
C GLY A 217 4.43 6.49 -13.14
N VAL A 218 3.54 6.66 -14.12
CA VAL A 218 3.35 5.70 -15.21
C VAL A 218 4.61 5.59 -16.08
N THR A 219 5.23 6.73 -16.43
CA THR A 219 6.42 6.77 -17.30
C THR A 219 7.60 6.06 -16.64
N VAL A 220 7.85 6.32 -15.36
CA VAL A 220 8.93 5.65 -14.62
C VAL A 220 8.66 4.14 -14.55
N ALA A 221 7.43 3.73 -14.24
CA ALA A 221 7.06 2.31 -14.20
C ALA A 221 7.21 1.60 -15.55
N TYR A 222 7.01 2.30 -16.68
CA TYR A 222 7.15 1.72 -18.01
C TYR A 222 8.61 1.46 -18.43
N PHE A 223 9.56 2.25 -17.93
CA PHE A 223 10.96 2.19 -18.36
C PHE A 223 11.89 1.40 -17.42
N ILE A 224 11.38 0.95 -16.27
CA ILE A 224 12.10 0.07 -15.35
C ILE A 224 11.77 -1.39 -15.63
#